data_AF-A0A1C6VH22-F1
#
_entry.id   AF-A0A1C6VH22-F1
#
_cell.length_a   1.000
_cell.length_b   1.000
_cell.length_c   1.000
_cell.angle_alpha   90.00
_cell.angle_beta   90.00
_cell.angle_gamma   90.00
#
_symmetry.space_group_name_H-M   'P 1'
#
loop_
_entity.id
_entity.type
_entity.pdbx_description
1 polymer ?
#
loop_
_entity_poly.entity_id
_entity_poly.type
_entity_poly.pdbx_seq_one_letter_code
_entity_poly.pdbx_strand_id
1 'polypeptide(L)'
;MSADEWVAAAPDDGRRVPLRPDAVPLAGQLMSLPPGRYDWLYLRIDQTAPQPGAETVWLHYADAVDPETLPLPAGRGTHRVPVTRRAVLTGVRLPDVPTARILAATLVTSASEAPR
;
A
#
# COMPACT_ATOMS: atom_id res chain seq x y z
N MET A 1 -13.00 -13.65 -9.69
CA MET A 1 -12.06 -12.51 -9.78
C MET A 1 -10.80 -12.84 -8.99
N SER A 2 -9.77 -13.27 -9.70
CA SER A 2 -8.49 -13.72 -9.11
C SER A 2 -7.62 -12.53 -8.64
N ALA A 3 -6.55 -12.78 -7.89
CA ALA A 3 -5.56 -11.73 -7.53
C ALA A 3 -4.89 -11.11 -8.77
N ASP A 4 -4.86 -11.86 -9.87
CA ASP A 4 -4.26 -11.50 -11.15
C ASP A 4 -5.10 -10.48 -11.93
N GLU A 5 -6.41 -10.73 -12.10
CA GLU A 5 -7.36 -9.79 -12.74
C GLU A 5 -7.43 -8.41 -12.05
N TRP A 6 -7.10 -8.34 -10.76
CA TRP A 6 -7.18 -7.09 -9.98
C TRP A 6 -5.93 -6.22 -10.07
N VAL A 7 -4.76 -6.81 -10.31
CA VAL A 7 -3.56 -6.01 -10.63
C VAL A 7 -3.81 -5.21 -11.91
N ALA A 8 -4.69 -5.68 -12.80
CA ALA A 8 -5.05 -5.00 -14.04
C ALA A 8 -6.02 -3.81 -13.87
N ALA A 9 -6.73 -3.67 -12.72
CA ALA A 9 -7.81 -2.68 -12.56
C ALA A 9 -7.35 -1.27 -12.11
N ALA A 10 -6.08 -1.11 -11.72
CA ALA A 10 -5.49 0.23 -11.61
C ALA A 10 -5.16 0.76 -13.03
N PRO A 11 -4.89 2.07 -13.25
CA PRO A 11 -4.44 2.62 -14.56
C PRO A 11 -3.04 2.14 -15.01
N ASP A 12 -2.99 1.22 -15.98
CA ASP A 12 -1.77 0.47 -16.38
C ASP A 12 -0.86 1.29 -17.30
N ASP A 13 0.05 2.08 -16.70
CA ASP A 13 1.02 2.90 -17.42
C ASP A 13 2.43 2.26 -17.51
N GLY A 14 2.54 0.94 -17.28
CA GLY A 14 3.83 0.23 -17.21
C GLY A 14 4.69 0.54 -15.98
N ARG A 15 4.17 1.31 -15.01
CA ARG A 15 4.85 1.80 -13.80
C ARG A 15 4.52 1.00 -12.53
N ARG A 16 4.16 -0.28 -12.67
CA ARG A 16 3.69 -1.09 -11.55
C ARG A 16 4.72 -2.05 -11.02
N VAL A 17 4.78 -2.16 -9.70
CA VAL A 17 5.45 -3.26 -9.00
C VAL A 17 4.40 -4.05 -8.21
N PRO A 18 3.95 -5.22 -8.71
CA PRO A 18 3.02 -6.06 -7.97
C PRO A 18 3.71 -6.72 -6.79
N LEU A 19 3.02 -6.77 -5.66
CA LEU A 19 3.44 -7.45 -4.44
C LEU A 19 2.40 -8.50 -4.07
N ARG A 20 2.89 -9.69 -3.72
CA ARG A 20 2.10 -10.82 -3.24
C ARG A 20 2.56 -11.16 -1.83
N PRO A 21 2.07 -10.44 -0.82
CA PRO A 21 2.67 -10.52 0.50
C PRO A 21 2.31 -11.78 1.30
N ASP A 22 1.70 -12.82 0.72
CA ASP A 22 1.18 -13.99 1.46
C ASP A 22 0.31 -13.60 2.66
N ALA A 23 -0.81 -12.92 2.39
CA ALA A 23 -1.85 -12.58 3.38
C ALA A 23 -1.32 -12.05 4.73
N VAL A 24 -0.71 -10.85 4.73
CA VAL A 24 -0.13 -10.24 5.94
C VAL A 24 -1.21 -9.61 6.81
N PRO A 25 -1.25 -9.89 8.13
CA PRO A 25 -2.12 -9.18 9.07
C PRO A 25 -1.83 -7.69 9.14
N LEU A 26 -2.88 -6.88 9.19
CA LEU A 26 -2.82 -5.47 9.58
C LEU A 26 -2.71 -5.42 11.12
N ALA A 27 -1.63 -5.93 11.72
CA ALA A 27 -1.45 -5.95 13.17
C ALA A 27 -0.25 -5.08 13.58
N GLY A 28 -0.16 -3.86 13.05
CA GLY A 28 1.01 -3.00 13.26
C GLY A 28 2.29 -3.50 12.56
N GLN A 29 2.19 -4.50 11.70
CA GLN A 29 3.32 -5.18 11.07
C GLN A 29 4.03 -4.29 10.05
N LEU A 30 5.36 -4.39 9.98
CA LEU A 30 6.16 -3.75 8.93
C LEU A 30 6.24 -4.69 7.71
N MET A 31 5.73 -4.23 6.57
CA MET A 31 5.89 -4.89 5.28
C MET A 31 7.04 -4.22 4.51
N SER A 32 8.04 -5.01 4.13
CA SER A 32 9.13 -4.52 3.28
C SER A 32 8.66 -4.31 1.85
N LEU A 33 9.18 -3.25 1.21
CA LEU A 33 8.91 -2.90 -0.18
C LEU A 33 10.23 -2.86 -0.94
N PRO A 34 10.25 -3.17 -2.25
CA PRO A 34 11.41 -2.88 -3.08
C PRO A 34 11.76 -1.39 -2.97
N PRO A 35 13.03 -1.04 -2.65
CA PRO A 35 13.43 0.36 -2.53
C PRO A 35 13.14 1.13 -3.83
N GLY A 36 12.39 2.23 -3.74
CA GLY A 36 12.03 3.01 -4.92
C GLY A 36 11.28 4.29 -4.60
N ARG A 37 11.08 5.12 -5.63
CA ARG A 37 10.21 6.31 -5.58
C ARG A 37 8.86 5.93 -6.16
N TYR A 38 7.81 6.17 -5.39
CA TYR A 38 6.44 5.78 -5.73
C TYR A 38 5.51 6.98 -5.53
N ASP A 39 4.45 7.05 -6.33
CA ASP A 39 3.38 8.04 -6.13
C ASP A 39 2.24 7.45 -5.29
N TRP A 40 1.99 6.14 -5.45
CA TRP A 40 0.86 5.46 -4.80
C TRP A 40 1.21 4.04 -4.38
N LEU A 41 0.61 3.62 -3.27
CA LEU A 41 0.51 2.22 -2.84
C LEU A 41 -0.97 1.82 -2.82
N TYR A 42 -1.33 0.81 -3.61
CA TYR A 42 -2.65 0.19 -3.60
C TYR A 42 -2.63 -1.04 -2.71
N LEU A 43 -3.54 -1.10 -1.75
CA LEU A 43 -3.71 -2.20 -0.81
C LEU A 43 -5.06 -2.85 -1.01
N ARG A 44 -5.10 -4.17 -1.20
CA ARG A 44 -6.34 -4.93 -1.15
C ARG A 44 -6.50 -5.55 0.23
N ILE A 45 -7.52 -5.12 0.95
CA ILE A 45 -7.80 -5.56 2.32
C ILE A 45 -8.99 -6.52 2.28
N ASP A 46 -8.94 -7.62 3.04
CA ASP A 46 -9.98 -8.66 3.05
C ASP A 46 -11.30 -8.21 3.67
N GLN A 47 -11.29 -7.75 4.91
CA GLN A 47 -12.44 -7.23 5.63
C GLN A 47 -11.95 -6.40 6.81
N THR A 48 -12.44 -5.17 6.89
CA THR A 48 -12.19 -4.24 8.01
C THR A 48 -13.31 -4.35 9.07
N ALA A 49 -13.21 -3.57 10.14
CA ALA A 49 -14.22 -3.51 11.19
C ALA A 49 -15.63 -3.16 10.63
N PRO A 50 -16.71 -3.48 11.37
CA PRO A 50 -18.09 -3.21 10.91
C PRO A 50 -18.41 -1.73 10.71
N GLN A 51 -17.61 -0.84 11.32
CA GLN A 51 -17.78 0.60 11.27
C GLN A 51 -16.65 1.21 10.44
N PRO A 52 -16.94 2.16 9.53
CA PRO A 52 -15.91 2.85 8.79
C PRO A 52 -15.02 3.66 9.72
N GLY A 53 -13.72 3.67 9.44
CA GLY A 53 -12.72 4.40 10.22
C GLY A 53 -11.60 4.95 9.36
N ALA A 54 -10.67 5.62 10.02
CA ALA A 54 -9.42 6.07 9.43
C ALA A 54 -8.29 5.61 10.34
N GLU A 55 -7.33 4.90 9.76
CA GLU A 55 -6.17 4.37 10.46
C GLU A 55 -4.90 5.04 9.97
N THR A 56 -3.84 4.95 10.77
CA THR A 56 -2.52 5.43 10.36
C THR A 56 -1.73 4.30 9.71
N VAL A 57 -1.26 4.56 8.50
CA VAL A 57 -0.20 3.80 7.83
C VAL A 57 1.10 4.58 8.03
N TRP A 58 2.21 3.92 8.38
CA TRP A 58 3.50 4.59 8.44
C TRP A 58 4.33 4.24 7.21
N LEU A 59 4.75 5.25 6.47
CA LEU A 59 5.62 5.12 5.30
C LEU A 59 7.07 5.22 5.76
N HIS A 60 7.83 4.13 5.57
CA HIS A 60 9.25 4.07 5.94
C HIS A 60 10.12 4.38 4.73
N TYR A 61 10.71 5.57 4.74
CA TYR A 61 11.72 5.99 3.78
C TYR A 61 13.12 5.63 4.28
N ALA A 62 14.11 5.70 3.39
CA ALA A 62 15.50 5.44 3.75
C ALA A 62 16.04 6.39 4.84
N ASP A 63 15.46 7.58 4.95
CA ASP A 63 15.91 8.67 5.82
C ASP A 63 14.85 9.15 6.83
N ALA A 64 13.60 8.70 6.72
CA ALA A 64 12.48 9.23 7.49
C ALA A 64 11.33 8.23 7.64
N VAL A 65 10.42 8.52 8.56
CA VAL A 65 9.15 7.80 8.71
C VAL A 65 8.03 8.84 8.77
N ASP A 66 7.06 8.74 7.88
CA ASP A 66 5.92 9.66 7.83
C ASP A 66 4.60 8.92 8.08
N PRO A 67 3.64 9.50 8.82
CA PRO A 67 2.29 8.98 8.93
C PRO A 67 1.44 9.39 7.71
N GLU A 68 0.63 8.47 7.21
CA GLU A 68 -0.41 8.72 6.22
C GLU A 68 -1.74 8.17 6.70
N THR A 69 -2.82 8.90 6.39
CA THR A 69 -4.18 8.49 6.78
C THR A 69 -4.75 7.53 5.74
N LEU A 70 -5.14 6.34 6.19
CA LEU A 70 -5.80 5.33 5.38
C LEU A 70 -7.29 5.24 5.74
N PRO A 71 -8.20 5.65 4.84
CA PRO A 71 -9.62 5.39 5.00
C PRO A 71 -9.89 3.88 4.91
N LEU A 72 -10.54 3.33 5.94
CA LEU A 72 -11.01 1.95 6.02
C LEU A 72 -12.54 1.92 6.08
N PRO A 73 -13.25 2.03 4.94
CA PRO A 73 -14.67 1.71 4.87
C PRO A 73 -14.94 0.27 5.29
N ALA A 74 -16.15 -0.01 5.77
CA ALA A 74 -16.57 -1.35 6.15
C ALA A 74 -16.54 -2.32 4.96
N GLY A 75 -16.09 -3.54 5.21
CA GLY A 75 -16.08 -4.63 4.23
C GLY A 75 -14.74 -4.80 3.49
N ARG A 76 -14.80 -5.51 2.36
CA ARG A 76 -13.64 -5.82 1.51
C ARG A 76 -13.41 -4.69 0.51
N GLY A 77 -12.17 -4.27 0.32
CA GLY A 77 -11.90 -3.14 -0.57
C GLY A 77 -10.47 -3.03 -1.06
N THR A 78 -10.31 -2.17 -2.06
CA THR A 78 -9.02 -1.64 -2.49
C THR A 78 -8.90 -0.22 -1.95
N HIS A 79 -7.77 0.04 -1.32
CA HIS A 79 -7.47 1.32 -0.68
C HIS A 79 -6.20 1.87 -1.28
N ARG A 80 -6.13 3.19 -1.42
CA ARG A 80 -4.92 3.88 -1.88
C ARG A 80 -4.27 4.58 -0.69
N VAL A 81 -2.96 4.48 -0.61
CA VAL A 81 -2.13 5.30 0.27
C VAL A 81 -1.30 6.22 -0.63
N PRO A 82 -1.45 7.55 -0.51
CA PRO A 82 -0.56 8.48 -1.21
C PRO A 82 0.86 8.36 -0.66
N VAL A 83 1.85 8.35 -1.54
CA VAL A 83 3.27 8.47 -1.14
C VAL A 83 3.70 9.89 -1.46
N THR A 84 3.43 10.80 -0.53
CA THR A 84 3.53 12.24 -0.76
C THR A 84 4.98 12.74 -0.77
N ARG A 85 5.87 12.09 -0.01
CA ARG A 85 7.29 12.44 0.03
C ARG A 85 8.02 11.88 -1.19
N ARG A 86 8.76 12.75 -1.87
CA ARG A 86 9.70 12.38 -2.93
C ARG A 86 11.01 11.85 -2.34
N ALA A 87 10.98 10.66 -1.74
CA ALA A 87 12.16 9.95 -1.24
C ALA A 87 12.08 8.45 -1.56
N VAL A 88 13.14 7.70 -1.26
CA VAL A 88 13.16 6.24 -1.45
C VAL A 88 12.34 5.60 -0.34
N LEU A 89 11.18 5.04 -0.69
CA LEU A 89 10.35 4.24 0.20
C LEU A 89 10.90 2.81 0.24
N THR A 90 11.00 2.25 1.44
CA THR A 90 11.60 0.93 1.71
C THR A 90 10.66 -0.01 2.45
N GLY A 91 9.61 0.52 3.06
CA GLY A 91 8.64 -0.28 3.81
C GLY A 91 7.39 0.50 4.15
N VAL A 92 6.39 -0.23 4.60
CA VAL A 92 5.13 0.32 5.10
C VAL A 92 4.73 -0.41 6.38
N ARG A 93 4.55 0.33 7.48
CA ARG A 93 3.94 -0.20 8.69
C ARG A 93 2.44 -0.09 8.58
N LEU A 94 1.80 -1.24 8.73
CA LEU A 94 0.38 -1.41 8.58
C LEU A 94 -0.38 -0.88 9.80
N PRO A 95 -1.64 -0.47 9.63
CA PRO A 95 -2.58 -0.21 10.72
C PRO A 95 -2.61 -1.32 11.76
N ASP A 96 -3.07 -1.00 12.96
CA ASP A 96 -3.27 -1.96 14.05
C ASP A 96 -4.73 -2.42 14.09
N VAL A 97 -5.12 -3.16 13.05
CA VAL A 97 -6.43 -3.77 12.85
C VAL A 97 -6.27 -5.29 12.71
N PRO A 98 -6.10 -6.04 13.82
CA PRO A 98 -5.62 -7.43 13.81
C PRO A 98 -6.47 -8.41 12.99
N THR A 99 -7.75 -8.10 12.81
CA THR A 99 -8.71 -8.95 12.08
C THR A 99 -8.58 -8.83 10.56
N ALA A 100 -7.95 -7.77 10.07
CA ALA A 100 -7.87 -7.45 8.66
C ALA A 100 -6.50 -7.84 8.09
N ARG A 101 -6.45 -8.20 6.80
CA ARG A 101 -5.24 -8.67 6.12
C ARG A 101 -5.08 -8.03 4.75
N ILE A 102 -3.83 -7.79 4.35
CA ILE A 102 -3.50 -7.43 2.98
C ILE A 102 -3.43 -8.69 2.13
N LEU A 103 -4.29 -8.77 1.12
CA LEU A 103 -4.37 -9.86 0.16
C LEU A 103 -3.50 -9.65 -1.08
N ALA A 104 -3.22 -8.39 -1.42
CA ALA A 104 -2.37 -7.99 -2.52
C ALA A 104 -1.98 -6.52 -2.34
N ALA A 105 -0.81 -6.15 -2.85
CA ALA A 105 -0.43 -4.75 -2.97
C ALA A 105 0.18 -4.46 -4.34
N THR A 106 0.06 -3.21 -4.78
CA THR A 106 0.68 -2.73 -6.02
C THR A 106 1.29 -1.37 -5.76
N LEU A 107 2.57 -1.21 -6.05
CA LEU A 107 3.24 0.08 -6.03
C LEU A 107 3.17 0.72 -7.41
N VAL A 108 2.92 2.02 -7.47
CA VAL A 108 3.01 2.81 -8.70
C VAL A 108 4.26 3.67 -8.60
N THR A 109 5.24 3.40 -9.46
CA THR A 109 6.50 4.14 -9.51
C THR A 109 6.23 5.59 -9.90
N SER A 110 6.92 6.50 -9.23
CA SER A 110 6.97 7.87 -9.70
C SER A 110 7.54 7.88 -11.11
N ALA A 111 6.99 8.72 -11.98
CA ALA A 111 7.64 9.01 -13.25
C ALA A 111 9.08 9.43 -12.95
N SER A 112 10.05 8.56 -13.20
CA SER A 112 11.45 8.94 -13.08
C SER A 112 11.67 10.07 -14.08
N GLU A 113 12.18 11.22 -13.62
CA GLU A 113 13.12 11.95 -14.47
C GLU A 113 14.20 10.93 -14.82
N ALA A 114 14.36 10.65 -16.11
CA ALA A 114 15.52 9.91 -16.58
C ALA A 114 16.78 10.61 -16.04
N PRO A 115 17.82 9.88 -15.61
CA PRO A 115 19.10 10.52 -15.38
C PRO A 115 19.49 11.22 -16.70
N ARG A 116 19.61 12.55 -16.67
CA ARG A 116 20.25 13.30 -17.76
C ARG A 116 21.72 12.93 -17.85
#